data_AF-A0A7K3J2S8-F1
#
_entry.id   AF-A0A7K3J2S8-F1
#
_cell.length_a   1.000
_cell.length_b   1.000
_cell.length_c   1.000
_cell.angle_alpha   90.00
_cell.angle_beta   90.00
_cell.angle_gamma   90.00
#
_symmetry.space_group_name_H-M   'P 1'
#
loop_
_entity.id
_entity.type
_entity.pdbx_description
1 polymer ?
#
loop_
_entity_poly.entity_id
_entity_poly.type
_entity_poly.pdbx_seq_one_letter_code
_entity_poly.pdbx_strand_id
1 'polypeptide(L)'
;MGKAVDTYWGQTYMGKFSSDEETLLIPQLFDEVLKKGDLKYKDMNNDGVIDDNDQSALGHTTPRLYYALNANLNYKNIGLTVIGTGSAFYDIPLTNSYYWNGWSDNNYSKFVKDNIGEAYPRLTYYKVNNNFISSDFWLTKGGYFKIQNIELSYT
;
A
#
# COMPACT_ATOMS: atom_id res chain seq x y z
N MET A 1 12.56 -14.02 16.46
CA MET A 1 12.23 -12.96 17.45
C MET A 1 13.29 -11.86 17.33
N GLY A 2 12.91 -10.59 17.14
CA GLY A 2 13.86 -9.48 16.92
C GLY A 2 13.40 -8.35 15.97
N LYS A 3 12.14 -8.36 15.52
CA LYS A 3 11.55 -7.30 14.70
C LYS A 3 10.52 -6.50 15.51
N ALA A 4 10.32 -5.24 15.16
CA ALA A 4 9.39 -4.36 15.84
C ALA A 4 7.94 -4.87 15.72
N VAL A 5 7.10 -4.59 16.73
CA VAL A 5 5.72 -5.09 16.79
C VAL A 5 4.86 -4.59 15.63
N ASP A 6 5.23 -3.45 15.05
CA ASP A 6 4.54 -2.79 13.94
C ASP A 6 5.11 -3.16 12.56
N THR A 7 5.98 -4.17 12.49
CA THR A 7 6.51 -4.68 11.22
C THR A 7 5.38 -5.23 10.38
N TYR A 8 5.27 -4.75 9.15
CA TYR A 8 4.37 -5.31 8.16
C TYR A 8 5.08 -6.46 7.43
N TRP A 9 4.53 -7.66 7.59
CA TRP A 9 5.01 -8.88 6.92
C TRP A 9 4.18 -9.15 5.68
N GLY A 10 4.83 -9.59 4.62
CA GLY A 10 4.15 -9.95 3.39
C GLY A 10 5.10 -10.38 2.29
N GLN A 11 4.53 -10.60 1.11
CA GLN A 11 5.23 -11.03 -0.09
C GLN A 11 5.89 -9.86 -0.82
N THR A 12 7.00 -10.14 -1.51
CA THR A 12 7.66 -9.15 -2.38
C THR A 12 7.06 -9.23 -3.78
N TYR A 13 6.40 -8.16 -4.23
CA TYR A 13 5.78 -8.04 -5.55
C TYR A 13 6.84 -7.89 -6.65
N MET A 14 6.70 -8.69 -7.70
CA MET A 14 7.62 -8.73 -8.84
C MET A 14 6.99 -8.21 -10.14
N GLY A 15 5.79 -7.64 -10.08
CA GLY A 15 4.99 -7.32 -11.27
C GLY A 15 3.77 -8.23 -11.39
N LYS A 16 3.08 -8.12 -12.53
CA LYS A 16 1.96 -8.99 -12.86
C LYS A 16 2.40 -10.10 -13.80
N PHE A 17 1.65 -11.20 -13.83
CA PHE A 17 1.81 -12.20 -14.87
C PHE A 17 1.52 -11.59 -16.25
N SER A 18 2.44 -11.79 -17.19
CA SER A 18 2.41 -11.26 -18.55
C SER A 18 1.58 -12.15 -19.49
N SER A 19 1.48 -13.44 -19.18
CA SER A 19 0.69 -14.45 -19.90
C SER A 19 0.16 -15.52 -18.94
N ASP A 20 -0.83 -16.29 -19.40
CA ASP A 20 -1.35 -17.46 -18.66
C ASP A 20 -0.34 -18.62 -18.64
N GLU A 21 0.62 -18.66 -19.55
CA GLU A 21 1.69 -19.67 -19.55
C GLU A 21 2.71 -19.40 -18.44
N GLU A 22 2.98 -18.11 -18.14
CA GLU A 22 3.89 -17.73 -17.07
C GLU A 22 3.40 -18.18 -15.69
N THR A 23 2.08 -18.25 -15.49
CA THR A 23 1.48 -18.67 -14.20
C THR A 23 1.73 -20.16 -13.89
N LEU A 24 2.10 -20.95 -14.90
CA LEU A 24 2.37 -22.38 -14.78
C LEU A 24 3.85 -22.68 -14.46
N LEU A 25 4.75 -21.71 -14.58
CA LEU A 25 6.19 -21.91 -14.36
C LEU A 25 6.55 -22.04 -12.88
N ILE A 26 6.02 -21.13 -12.05
CA ILE A 26 6.20 -21.12 -10.59
C ILE A 26 4.80 -20.98 -9.97
N PRO A 27 4.27 -22.03 -9.33
CA PRO A 27 2.94 -21.99 -8.74
C PRO A 27 2.93 -21.11 -7.48
N GLN A 28 1.92 -20.24 -7.36
CA GLN A 28 1.63 -19.53 -6.11
C GLN A 28 0.40 -20.19 -5.46
N LEU A 29 0.57 -20.77 -4.28
CA LEU A 29 -0.40 -21.69 -3.66
C LEU A 29 -1.62 -21.01 -3.03
N PHE A 30 -1.85 -19.73 -3.35
CA PHE A 30 -2.97 -18.94 -2.80
C PHE A 30 -4.29 -19.14 -3.54
N ASP A 31 -4.24 -19.59 -4.80
CA ASP A 31 -5.39 -19.98 -5.60
C ASP A 31 -5.00 -21.12 -6.56
N GLU A 32 -5.97 -21.95 -6.97
CA GLU A 32 -5.73 -23.05 -7.91
C GLU A 32 -5.40 -22.57 -9.33
N VAL A 33 -5.97 -21.43 -9.74
CA VAL A 33 -5.87 -20.91 -11.10
C VAL A 33 -5.56 -19.42 -11.09
N LEU A 34 -4.37 -19.08 -11.58
CA LEU A 34 -3.93 -17.71 -11.82
C LEU A 34 -3.94 -17.40 -13.31
N LYS A 35 -4.17 -16.14 -13.65
CA LYS A 35 -4.23 -15.65 -15.03
C LYS A 35 -3.35 -14.43 -15.23
N LYS A 36 -3.09 -14.10 -16.49
CA LYS A 36 -2.46 -12.85 -16.92
C LYS A 36 -3.08 -11.65 -16.19
N GLY A 37 -2.22 -10.84 -15.57
CA GLY A 37 -2.60 -9.66 -14.81
C GLY A 37 -2.82 -9.89 -13.32
N ASP A 38 -2.80 -11.14 -12.82
CA ASP A 38 -2.69 -11.42 -11.38
C ASP A 38 -1.28 -11.05 -10.86
N LEU A 39 -1.18 -10.76 -9.56
CA LEU A 39 0.08 -10.36 -8.93
C LEU A 39 1.06 -11.54 -8.85
N LYS A 40 2.31 -11.28 -9.22
CA LYS A 40 3.42 -12.21 -9.13
C LYS A 40 4.30 -11.84 -7.95
N TYR A 41 4.69 -12.82 -7.15
CA TYR A 41 5.56 -12.65 -5.99
C TYR A 41 6.92 -13.32 -6.20
N LYS A 42 7.84 -13.02 -5.30
CA LYS A 42 9.18 -13.59 -5.28
C LYS A 42 9.21 -14.85 -4.41
N ASP A 43 9.67 -15.96 -4.98
CA ASP A 43 10.15 -17.11 -4.22
C ASP A 43 11.42 -16.70 -3.46
N MET A 44 11.32 -16.68 -2.13
CA MET A 44 12.36 -16.18 -1.23
C MET A 44 13.24 -17.30 -0.69
N ASN A 45 12.76 -18.54 -0.67
CA ASN A 45 13.48 -19.70 -0.14
C ASN A 45 14.07 -20.60 -1.25
N ASN A 46 13.75 -20.32 -2.51
CA ASN A 46 14.17 -21.02 -3.72
C ASN A 46 13.71 -22.48 -3.81
N ASP A 47 12.55 -22.82 -3.26
CA ASP A 47 11.97 -24.16 -3.32
C ASP A 47 11.10 -24.40 -4.57
N GLY A 48 10.88 -23.37 -5.39
CA GLY A 48 10.13 -23.45 -6.64
C GLY A 48 8.62 -23.36 -6.47
N VAL A 49 8.12 -23.05 -5.27
CA VAL A 49 6.72 -22.68 -5.02
C VAL A 49 6.66 -21.33 -4.32
N ILE A 50 5.52 -20.65 -4.37
CA ILE A 50 5.29 -19.43 -3.61
C ILE A 50 4.19 -19.68 -2.59
N ASP A 51 4.54 -19.58 -1.31
CA ASP A 51 3.65 -19.80 -0.18
C ASP A 51 3.95 -18.86 1.01
N ASP A 52 3.38 -19.16 2.18
CA ASP A 52 3.55 -18.33 3.38
C ASP A 52 4.99 -18.32 3.95
N ASN A 53 5.86 -19.23 3.51
CA ASN A 53 7.28 -19.26 3.89
C ASN A 53 8.10 -18.20 3.13
N ASP A 54 7.54 -17.58 2.09
CA ASP A 54 8.20 -16.53 1.31
C ASP A 54 8.00 -15.11 1.86
N GLN A 55 7.28 -14.98 2.98
CA GLN A 55 7.03 -13.67 3.56
C GLN A 55 8.30 -13.05 4.15
N SER A 56 8.44 -11.75 3.97
CA SER A 56 9.54 -10.96 4.53
C SER A 56 9.02 -9.68 5.20
N ALA A 57 9.88 -9.01 5.95
CA ALA A 57 9.56 -7.73 6.57
C ALA A 57 9.64 -6.63 5.49
N LEU A 58 8.49 -6.07 5.11
CA LEU A 58 8.38 -5.12 3.99
C LEU A 58 8.40 -3.66 4.43
N GLY A 59 7.88 -3.37 5.63
CA GLY A 59 7.75 -2.01 6.11
C GLY A 59 7.24 -1.96 7.54
N HIS A 60 6.72 -0.80 7.94
CA HIS A 60 6.23 -0.58 9.30
C HIS A 60 5.09 0.44 9.35
N THR A 61 4.11 0.19 10.21
CA THR A 61 2.86 0.97 10.24
C THR A 61 2.86 2.12 11.24
N THR A 62 3.87 2.21 12.12
CA THR A 62 3.99 3.31 13.09
C THR A 62 4.96 4.39 12.57
N PRO A 63 4.56 5.68 12.54
CA PRO A 63 5.47 6.79 12.23
C PRO A 63 6.76 6.76 13.05
N ARG A 64 7.90 6.92 12.36
CA ARG A 64 9.22 7.02 13.03
C ARG A 64 9.58 8.47 13.36
N LEU A 65 8.87 9.43 12.79
CA LEU A 65 9.05 10.86 13.05
C LEU A 65 7.70 11.55 13.16
N TYR A 66 7.50 12.29 14.25
CA TYR A 66 6.43 13.27 14.41
C TYR A 66 7.06 14.65 14.49
N TYR A 67 6.48 15.63 13.79
CA TYR A 67 7.02 16.98 13.72
C TYR A 67 5.92 18.03 13.72
N ALA A 68 6.25 19.22 14.19
CA ALA A 68 5.33 20.35 14.26
C ALA A 68 6.04 21.64 13.84
N LEU A 69 5.26 22.55 13.27
CA LEU A 69 5.67 23.90 12.91
C LEU A 69 4.77 24.88 13.67
N ASN A 70 5.38 25.80 14.39
CA ASN A 70 4.71 26.97 14.94
C ASN A 70 5.51 28.20 14.49
N ALA A 71 4.97 28.93 13.52
CA ALA A 71 5.61 30.10 12.95
C ALA A 71 4.78 31.34 13.27
N ASN A 72 5.42 32.34 13.88
CA ASN A 72 4.83 33.65 14.16
C ASN A 72 5.67 34.71 13.46
N LEU A 73 5.05 35.47 12.57
CA LEU A 73 5.69 36.52 11.79
C LEU A 73 4.97 37.82 12.07
N ASN A 74 5.72 38.85 12.47
CA ASN A 74 5.19 40.19 12.68
C ASN A 74 5.94 41.15 11.78
N TYR A 75 5.20 41.96 11.01
CA TYR A 75 5.78 43.01 10.19
C TYR A 75 4.87 44.23 10.18
N LYS A 76 5.38 45.33 10.72
CA LYS A 76 4.62 46.56 10.98
C LYS A 76 3.35 46.22 11.77
N ASN A 77 2.21 46.53 11.19
CA ASN A 77 0.88 46.38 11.76
C ASN A 77 0.27 45.01 11.42
N ILE A 78 0.98 44.10 10.76
CA ILE A 78 0.48 42.79 10.34
C ILE A 78 1.14 41.69 11.16
N GLY A 79 0.33 40.79 11.74
CA GLY A 79 0.78 39.55 12.35
C GLY A 79 0.27 38.34 11.56
N LEU A 80 1.11 37.32 11.38
CA LEU A 80 0.75 36.04 10.76
C LEU A 80 1.21 34.90 11.66
N THR A 81 0.27 34.04 12.03
CA THR A 81 0.52 32.82 12.79
C THR A 81 0.16 31.60 11.94
N VAL A 82 1.08 30.65 11.83
CA VAL A 82 0.85 29.37 11.14
C VAL A 82 1.23 28.23 12.07
N ILE A 83 0.28 27.32 12.28
CA ILE A 83 0.47 26.11 13.08
C ILE A 83 0.24 24.90 12.17
N GLY A 84 1.21 23.99 12.13
CA GLY A 84 1.13 22.76 11.36
C GLY A 84 1.77 21.59 12.09
N THR A 85 1.38 20.37 11.69
CA THR A 85 1.90 19.11 12.24
C THR A 85 2.04 18.08 11.13
N GLY A 86 2.97 17.15 11.29
CA GLY A 86 3.14 16.03 10.37
C GLY A 86 3.65 14.78 11.05
N SER A 87 3.55 13.68 10.30
CA SER A 87 4.11 12.38 10.62
C SER A 87 4.86 11.87 9.39
N ALA A 88 6.00 11.22 9.57
CA ALA A 88 6.82 10.73 8.48
C ALA A 88 7.40 9.34 8.76
N PHE A 89 7.92 8.74 7.69
CA PHE A 89 8.62 7.45 7.68
C PHE A 89 7.76 6.32 8.24
N TYR A 90 6.60 6.08 7.64
CA TYR A 90 5.79 4.87 7.84
C TYR A 90 5.00 4.54 6.60
N ASP A 91 4.46 3.32 6.57
CA ASP A 91 3.68 2.78 5.48
C ASP A 91 2.22 2.56 5.92
N ILE A 92 1.30 2.71 4.97
CA ILE A 92 -0.14 2.46 5.14
C ILE A 92 -0.51 1.27 4.25
N PRO A 93 -1.06 0.18 4.82
CA PRO A 93 -1.58 -0.92 4.04
C PRO A 93 -2.95 -0.58 3.42
N LEU A 94 -3.06 -0.75 2.11
CA LEU A 94 -4.26 -0.53 1.31
C LEU A 94 -5.09 -1.82 1.18
N THR A 95 -5.37 -2.47 2.30
CA THR A 95 -5.98 -3.81 2.36
C THR A 95 -7.47 -3.74 2.71
N ASN A 96 -8.30 -3.25 1.78
CA ASN A 96 -9.75 -3.21 1.97
C ASN A 96 -10.52 -3.27 0.64
N SER A 97 -11.84 -3.43 0.71
CA SER A 97 -12.74 -3.60 -0.45
C SER A 97 -12.79 -2.42 -1.43
N TYR A 98 -12.28 -1.24 -1.05
CA TYR A 98 -12.11 -0.13 -1.99
C TYR A 98 -10.98 -0.41 -2.98
N TYR A 99 -9.86 -0.95 -2.48
CA TYR A 99 -8.66 -1.24 -3.27
C TYR A 99 -8.66 -2.64 -3.90
N TRP A 100 -9.51 -3.53 -3.39
CA TRP A 100 -9.65 -4.92 -3.84
C TRP A 100 -10.90 -5.09 -4.72
N ASN A 101 -10.75 -5.68 -5.91
CA ASN A 101 -11.88 -5.99 -6.80
C ASN A 101 -12.34 -7.45 -6.64
N GLY A 102 -13.63 -7.73 -6.85
CA GLY A 102 -14.16 -9.10 -6.67
C GLY A 102 -14.36 -9.49 -5.20
N TRP A 103 -14.44 -8.50 -4.29
CA TRP A 103 -14.65 -8.72 -2.85
C TRP A 103 -16.06 -9.24 -2.51
N SER A 104 -17.05 -9.04 -3.41
CA SER A 104 -18.45 -9.46 -3.26
C SER A 104 -18.94 -10.08 -4.56
N ASP A 105 -19.99 -10.91 -4.48
CA ASP A 105 -20.61 -11.55 -5.63
C ASP A 105 -20.95 -10.53 -6.73
N ASN A 106 -20.36 -10.75 -7.91
CA ASN A 106 -20.61 -10.00 -9.14
C ASN A 106 -20.35 -8.48 -9.09
N ASN A 107 -19.47 -7.99 -8.19
CA ASN A 107 -19.07 -6.58 -8.16
C ASN A 107 -17.56 -6.40 -8.32
N TYR A 108 -17.18 -5.43 -9.16
CA TYR A 108 -15.80 -4.98 -9.30
C TYR A 108 -15.58 -3.66 -8.54
N SER A 109 -14.36 -3.40 -8.06
CA SER A 109 -14.03 -2.10 -7.50
C SER A 109 -14.03 -1.06 -8.62
N LYS A 110 -14.84 -0.01 -8.47
CA LYS A 110 -14.86 1.13 -9.40
C LYS A 110 -13.48 1.81 -9.48
N PHE A 111 -12.83 1.94 -8.33
CA PHE A 111 -11.48 2.48 -8.26
C PHE A 111 -10.49 1.64 -9.07
N VAL A 112 -10.51 0.30 -8.94
CA VAL A 112 -9.65 -0.59 -9.75
C VAL A 112 -9.99 -0.50 -11.25
N LYS A 113 -11.27 -0.43 -11.61
CA LYS A 113 -11.70 -0.25 -13.01
C LYS A 113 -11.16 1.05 -13.61
N ASP A 114 -11.25 2.15 -12.87
CA ASP A 114 -10.82 3.47 -13.34
C ASP A 114 -9.29 3.61 -13.37
N ASN A 115 -8.57 2.66 -12.77
CA ASN A 115 -7.10 2.60 -12.72
C ASN A 115 -6.54 1.32 -13.39
N ILE A 116 -7.32 0.71 -14.30
CA ILE A 116 -6.88 -0.48 -15.03
C ILE A 116 -5.81 -0.09 -16.07
N GLY A 117 -4.70 -0.82 -16.10
CA GLY A 117 -3.65 -0.62 -17.12
C GLY A 117 -2.24 -0.86 -16.60
N GLU A 118 -1.88 -0.28 -15.46
CA GLU A 118 -0.47 -0.27 -15.03
C GLU A 118 -0.33 -0.77 -13.59
N ALA A 119 -1.00 -0.13 -12.63
CA ALA A 119 -0.80 -0.43 -11.22
C ALA A 119 -1.57 -1.67 -10.73
N TYR A 120 -2.89 -1.76 -10.96
CA TYR A 120 -3.73 -2.75 -10.28
C TYR A 120 -3.76 -4.15 -10.94
N PRO A 121 -4.09 -5.22 -10.17
CA PRO A 121 -4.33 -6.55 -10.71
C PRO A 121 -5.48 -6.55 -11.72
N ARG A 122 -5.60 -7.64 -12.49
CA ARG A 122 -6.67 -7.78 -13.50
C ARG A 122 -8.06 -7.56 -12.90
N LEU A 123 -8.92 -6.92 -13.68
CA LEU A 123 -10.32 -6.74 -13.31
C LEU A 123 -11.05 -8.08 -13.39
N THR A 124 -11.71 -8.45 -12.30
CA THR A 124 -12.53 -9.66 -12.21
C THR A 124 -13.68 -9.47 -11.22
N TYR A 125 -14.76 -10.19 -11.47
CA TYR A 125 -15.96 -10.24 -10.64
C TYR A 125 -15.80 -11.18 -9.44
N TYR A 126 -14.88 -12.15 -9.54
CA TYR A 126 -14.65 -13.15 -8.51
C TYR A 126 -13.43 -12.78 -7.68
N LYS A 127 -13.46 -13.17 -6.41
CA LYS A 127 -12.30 -13.06 -5.52
C LYS A 127 -11.14 -13.89 -6.05
N VAL A 128 -9.95 -13.30 -6.07
CA VAL A 128 -8.68 -13.98 -6.34
C VAL A 128 -7.80 -13.73 -5.11
N ASN A 129 -7.67 -14.74 -4.24
CA ASN A 129 -6.99 -14.59 -2.95
C ASN A 129 -5.54 -14.16 -3.11
N ASN A 130 -4.86 -14.67 -4.15
CA ASN A 130 -3.51 -14.33 -4.55
C ASN A 130 -3.31 -12.82 -4.66
N ASN A 131 -4.30 -12.10 -5.19
CA ASN A 131 -4.20 -10.65 -5.38
C ASN A 131 -4.42 -9.88 -4.06
N PHE A 132 -4.91 -10.51 -3.00
CA PHE A 132 -5.18 -9.86 -1.71
C PHE A 132 -4.15 -10.21 -0.63
N ILE A 133 -3.17 -11.06 -0.96
CA ILE A 133 -2.07 -11.38 -0.07
C ILE A 133 -1.33 -10.10 0.31
N SER A 134 -1.01 -9.99 1.60
CA SER A 134 -0.21 -8.88 2.12
C SER A 134 1.11 -8.82 1.37
N SER A 135 1.38 -7.68 0.74
CA SER A 135 2.57 -7.48 -0.10
C SER A 135 2.93 -6.00 -0.15
N ASP A 136 4.14 -5.71 -0.60
CA ASP A 136 4.65 -4.35 -0.80
C ASP A 136 3.86 -3.59 -1.87
N PHE A 137 3.20 -4.29 -2.80
CA PHE A 137 2.20 -3.72 -3.71
C PHE A 137 1.09 -2.98 -2.97
N TRP A 138 0.63 -3.51 -1.84
CA TRP A 138 -0.45 -2.92 -1.04
C TRP A 138 0.06 -1.88 -0.03
N LEU A 139 1.36 -1.58 0.00
CA LEU A 139 1.92 -0.55 0.88
C LEU A 139 2.07 0.78 0.14
N THR A 140 1.62 1.85 0.78
CA THR A 140 1.90 3.21 0.33
C THR A 140 2.56 4.03 1.45
N LYS A 141 3.30 5.07 1.07
CA LYS A 141 3.95 5.96 2.05
C LYS A 141 2.90 6.80 2.76
N GLY A 142 2.88 6.72 4.09
CA GLY A 142 1.92 7.44 4.94
C GLY A 142 2.36 8.86 5.33
N GLY A 143 3.56 9.29 4.94
CA GLY A 143 4.11 10.58 5.35
C GLY A 143 3.21 11.74 4.93
N TYR A 144 2.92 12.66 5.85
CA TYR A 144 2.10 13.84 5.59
C TYR A 144 2.51 15.03 6.45
N PHE A 145 2.20 16.23 5.97
CA PHE A 145 2.18 17.46 6.75
C PHE A 145 0.84 18.17 6.54
N LYS A 146 0.20 18.60 7.63
CA LYS A 146 -1.06 19.35 7.59
C LYS A 146 -0.91 20.67 8.33
N ILE A 147 -1.48 21.72 7.75
CA ILE A 147 -1.67 22.99 8.44
C ILE A 147 -2.95 22.87 9.27
N GLN A 148 -2.84 23.15 10.56
CA GLN A 148 -3.97 23.11 11.49
C GLN A 148 -4.63 24.48 11.63
N ASN A 149 -3.82 25.54 11.67
CA ASN A 149 -4.32 26.90 11.83
C ASN A 149 -3.48 27.88 11.02
N ILE A 150 -4.16 28.86 10.43
CA ILE A 150 -3.56 30.07 9.86
C ILE A 150 -4.37 31.24 10.40
N GLU A 151 -3.70 32.17 11.08
CA GLU A 151 -4.31 33.38 11.62
C GLU A 151 -3.57 34.61 11.10
N LEU A 152 -4.32 35.58 10.60
CA LEU A 152 -3.82 36.88 10.15
C LEU A 152 -4.43 37.96 11.04
N SER A 153 -3.59 38.80 11.63
CA SER A 153 -3.98 39.90 12.49
C SER A 153 -3.47 41.24 11.95
N TYR A 154 -4.17 42.32 12.31
CA TYR A 154 -3.76 43.68 12.02
C TYR A 154 -3.95 44.59 13.24
N THR A 155 -2.98 45.44 13.57
CA THR A 155 -3.03 46.41 14.69
C THR A 155 -2.53 47.77 14.27
#